data_AF-A0A7Y6QL48-F1
#
_entry.id   AF-A0A7Y6QL48-F1
#
_cell.length_a   1.000
_cell.length_b   1.000
_cell.length_c   1.000
_cell.angle_alpha   90.00
_cell.angle_beta   90.00
_cell.angle_gamma   90.00
#
_symmetry.space_group_name_H-M   'P 1'
#
loop_
_entity.id
_entity.type
_entity.pdbx_description
1 polymer ?
#
loop_
_entity_poly.entity_id
_entity_poly.type
_entity_poly.pdbx_seq_one_letter_code
_entity_poly.pdbx_strand_id
1 'polypeptide(L)'
;MNILDHIRHLTPNGMDSYAGLVSGTEGAGHDPGMQQPSCPNWPPDLFAIVGSLIEVSACYTLASPDRHDLASHSNYLDSVFAAARAWNADPFRPPTAVKVHWEALLTHYGDLPLSSICAHPEAAKQLLALFAIADEASIGMGWDVTEMNANDHTFAALAMSCIAEKSEAATFMRYLPTSLCCVVPPDLAIVLPKSITASVGCTIRSLSHHLALLPPRSIIDPSWTSSGIDTSGLVGAASYDMSLLLVPFPYKLHAKSFELSSARDTFGNAYNIPAYFKLVQHWLQGTEGPITGDRMAKELFLPLIREAQAQSGKTPNGIVLPECALSTQIAKELVESLADSGIEFLITGVLDIDPDTGKTYNRAQTFVIRAGEAGAVVRQQNKHHRWRLDQGQVDRYALNFDYSANTQWWEDIDVSNRQLPFVGLRQDMSITTLICEDLARADPAMNVIRAVGPNLVIALLMDGPQLAARWPGRYATVLAEDLAAQS
;
A
#
# COMPACT_ATOMS: atom_id res chain seq x y z
N MET A 1 27.90 -11.98 4.07
CA MET A 1 27.59 -10.63 3.58
C MET A 1 27.96 -9.66 4.69
N ASN A 2 28.82 -8.69 4.39
CA ASN A 2 29.10 -7.56 5.27
C ASN A 2 28.25 -6.32 4.88
N ILE A 3 28.43 -5.19 5.56
CA ILE A 3 27.70 -3.95 5.28
C ILE A 3 27.91 -3.51 3.83
N LEU A 4 29.17 -3.49 3.37
CA LEU A 4 29.53 -3.02 2.04
C LEU A 4 28.93 -3.89 0.91
N ASP A 5 28.97 -5.21 1.09
CA ASP A 5 28.36 -6.18 0.18
C ASP A 5 26.84 -5.95 0.06
N HIS A 6 26.18 -5.68 1.19
CA HIS A 6 24.73 -5.46 1.22
C HIS A 6 24.33 -4.15 0.54
N ILE A 7 25.08 -3.07 0.75
CA ILE A 7 24.88 -1.79 0.05
C ILE A 7 25.00 -2.00 -1.46
N ARG A 8 26.08 -2.65 -1.92
CA ARG A 8 26.29 -2.97 -3.34
C ARG A 8 25.20 -3.85 -3.92
N HIS A 9 24.68 -4.78 -3.12
CA HIS A 9 23.56 -5.63 -3.52
C HIS A 9 22.29 -4.80 -3.78
N LEU A 10 21.96 -3.85 -2.88
CA LEU A 10 20.79 -2.97 -3.01
C LEU A 10 20.93 -1.91 -4.10
N THR A 11 22.16 -1.55 -4.49
CA THR A 11 22.44 -0.53 -5.51
C THR A 11 23.23 -1.11 -6.69
N PRO A 12 22.69 -2.08 -7.44
CA PRO A 12 23.42 -2.79 -8.49
C PRO A 12 23.89 -1.89 -9.64
N ASN A 13 23.22 -0.74 -9.83
CA ASN A 13 23.54 0.25 -10.87
C ASN A 13 24.36 1.44 -10.33
N GLY A 14 24.87 1.35 -9.10
CA GLY A 14 25.53 2.47 -8.40
C GLY A 14 24.55 3.45 -7.74
N MET A 15 25.09 4.55 -7.21
CA MET A 15 24.34 5.54 -6.40
C MET A 15 24.26 6.95 -6.99
N ASP A 16 24.87 7.18 -8.15
CA ASP A 16 24.98 8.51 -8.76
C ASP A 16 23.68 8.99 -9.45
N SER A 17 22.58 8.26 -9.29
CA SER A 17 21.40 8.48 -10.13
C SER A 17 20.66 9.76 -9.81
N TYR A 18 20.38 10.16 -8.56
CA TYR A 18 19.51 11.33 -8.35
C TYR A 18 20.06 12.64 -8.91
N ALA A 19 21.32 13.00 -8.60
CA ALA A 19 21.92 14.23 -9.13
C ALA A 19 22.06 14.17 -10.66
N GLY A 20 22.49 13.03 -11.21
CA GLY A 20 22.65 12.83 -12.64
C GLY A 20 21.33 12.72 -13.42
N LEU A 21 20.27 12.20 -12.80
CA LEU A 21 18.91 12.12 -13.32
C LEU A 21 18.29 13.50 -13.43
N VAL A 22 18.43 14.33 -12.39
CA VAL A 22 17.88 15.68 -12.38
C VAL A 22 18.66 16.63 -13.30
N SER A 23 19.99 16.45 -13.43
CA SER A 23 20.81 17.27 -14.35
C SER A 23 20.88 16.75 -15.78
N GLY A 24 20.25 15.62 -16.11
CA GLY A 24 20.27 15.01 -17.44
C GLY A 24 21.65 14.47 -17.87
N THR A 25 22.53 14.16 -16.92
CA THR A 25 23.89 13.66 -17.15
C THR A 25 24.03 12.15 -16.90
N GLU A 26 22.93 11.39 -16.87
CA GLU A 26 22.98 9.93 -16.83
C GLU A 26 23.79 9.40 -18.02
N GLY A 27 24.87 8.65 -17.75
CA GLY A 27 25.66 7.99 -18.81
C GLY A 27 27.18 8.15 -18.74
N ALA A 28 27.75 8.85 -17.76
CA ALA A 28 29.17 8.69 -17.48
C ALA A 28 29.36 7.34 -16.76
N GLY A 29 29.61 6.28 -17.55
CA GLY A 29 29.84 4.94 -17.04
C GLY A 29 30.90 4.94 -15.95
N HIS A 30 30.49 4.51 -14.75
CA HIS A 30 31.39 4.41 -13.61
C HIS A 30 31.90 2.98 -13.48
N ASP A 31 33.20 2.87 -13.26
CA ASP A 31 33.94 1.61 -13.16
C ASP A 31 33.44 0.80 -11.95
N PRO A 32 32.92 -0.44 -12.14
CA PRO A 32 32.47 -1.29 -11.03
C PRO A 32 33.64 -1.78 -10.13
N GLY A 33 34.88 -1.39 -10.42
CA GLY A 33 36.07 -1.70 -9.63
C GLY A 33 36.34 -0.73 -8.46
N MET A 34 36.22 -1.22 -7.23
CA MET A 34 36.94 -0.74 -6.04
C MET A 34 36.70 0.69 -5.51
N GLN A 35 35.71 1.46 -5.98
CA GLN A 35 35.39 2.72 -5.29
C GLN A 35 34.39 2.48 -4.13
N GLN A 36 34.67 3.13 -3.00
CA GLN A 36 33.78 3.16 -1.85
C GLN A 36 32.46 3.81 -2.26
N PRO A 37 31.30 3.20 -1.95
CA PRO A 37 30.02 3.71 -2.43
C PRO A 37 29.73 5.14 -1.92
N SER A 38 29.32 6.04 -2.83
CA SER A 38 28.98 7.44 -2.51
C SER A 38 27.75 7.52 -1.60
N CYS A 39 27.64 8.59 -0.79
CA CYS A 39 26.43 8.78 0.03
C CYS A 39 25.21 9.06 -0.88
N PRO A 40 24.08 8.33 -0.71
CA PRO A 40 22.86 8.63 -1.45
C PRO A 40 22.43 10.07 -1.24
N ASN A 41 21.99 10.71 -2.32
CA ASN A 41 21.51 12.09 -2.32
C ASN A 41 19.99 12.23 -2.17
N TRP A 42 19.27 11.12 -2.36
CA TRP A 42 17.82 11.05 -2.20
C TRP A 42 17.48 10.35 -0.88
N PRO A 43 16.74 10.99 0.05
CA PRO A 43 16.49 10.41 1.38
C PRO A 43 15.81 9.04 1.36
N PRO A 44 14.78 8.76 0.53
CA PRO A 44 14.19 7.42 0.41
C PRO A 44 15.18 6.32 0.03
N ASP A 45 16.20 6.61 -0.80
CA ASP A 45 17.23 5.61 -1.13
C ASP A 45 18.15 5.36 0.07
N LEU A 46 18.58 6.41 0.77
CA LEU A 46 19.36 6.26 2.01
C LEU A 46 18.57 5.46 3.04
N PHE A 47 17.29 5.80 3.23
CA PHE A 47 16.36 5.11 4.10
C PHE A 47 16.23 3.63 3.76
N ALA A 48 16.06 3.29 2.48
CA ALA A 48 15.98 1.90 2.03
C ALA A 48 17.24 1.10 2.37
N ILE A 49 18.41 1.69 2.10
CA ILE A 49 19.71 1.04 2.32
C ILE A 49 19.95 0.80 3.81
N VAL A 50 19.88 1.85 4.63
CA VAL A 50 20.18 1.75 6.06
C VAL A 50 19.06 1.01 6.81
N GLY A 51 17.82 1.18 6.38
CA GLY A 51 16.68 0.44 6.90
C GLY A 51 16.81 -1.07 6.68
N SER A 52 17.23 -1.50 5.49
CA SER A 52 17.48 -2.92 5.21
C SER A 52 18.61 -3.51 6.07
N LEU A 53 19.69 -2.74 6.29
CA LEU A 53 20.77 -3.11 7.22
C LEU A 53 20.26 -3.25 8.67
N ILE A 54 19.45 -2.28 9.12
CA ILE A 54 18.84 -2.28 10.45
C ILE A 54 17.91 -3.48 10.64
N GLU A 55 17.08 -3.78 9.65
CA GLU A 55 16.12 -4.88 9.68
C GLU A 55 16.83 -6.24 9.72
N VAL A 56 17.77 -6.48 8.80
CA VAL A 56 18.51 -7.76 8.71
C VAL A 56 19.40 -8.01 9.93
N SER A 57 19.96 -6.95 10.52
CA SER A 57 20.83 -7.08 11.70
C SER A 57 20.09 -7.06 13.04
N ALA A 58 18.81 -6.69 13.05
CA ALA A 58 18.00 -6.42 14.23
C ALA A 58 18.56 -5.33 15.17
N CYS A 59 19.43 -4.44 14.68
CA CYS A 59 20.04 -3.40 15.51
C CYS A 59 19.05 -2.28 15.91
N TYR A 60 17.83 -2.28 15.36
CA TYR A 60 16.71 -1.47 15.85
C TYR A 60 16.43 -1.70 17.34
N THR A 61 16.78 -2.86 17.89
CA THR A 61 16.67 -3.15 19.33
C THR A 61 17.57 -2.29 20.22
N LEU A 62 18.58 -1.64 19.64
CA LEU A 62 19.48 -0.71 20.31
C LEU A 62 18.97 0.74 20.28
N ALA A 63 17.88 1.02 19.56
CA ALA A 63 17.26 2.33 19.52
C ALA A 63 16.55 2.61 20.85
N SER A 64 17.26 3.22 21.79
CA SER A 64 16.72 3.64 23.08
C SER A 64 17.46 4.86 23.60
N PRO A 65 16.77 5.83 24.22
CA PRO A 65 17.45 6.89 24.94
C PRO A 65 18.19 6.32 26.15
N ASP A 66 19.36 6.90 26.47
CA ASP A 66 19.93 6.71 27.80
C ASP A 66 19.04 7.43 28.81
N ARG A 67 18.36 6.65 29.66
CA ARG A 67 17.42 7.18 30.67
C ARG A 67 18.12 8.02 31.74
N HIS A 68 19.43 7.89 31.86
CA HIS A 68 20.25 8.69 32.78
C HIS A 68 20.79 9.97 32.14
N ASP A 69 20.71 10.11 30.80
CA ASP A 69 21.17 11.27 30.05
C ASP A 69 20.20 11.66 28.92
N LEU A 70 18.98 12.04 29.33
CA LEU A 70 17.94 12.51 28.41
C LEU A 70 18.33 13.82 27.70
N ALA A 71 19.23 14.61 28.29
CA ALA A 71 19.72 15.84 27.66
C ALA A 71 20.53 15.53 26.40
N SER A 72 21.41 14.53 26.44
CA SER A 72 22.14 14.05 25.26
C SER A 72 21.20 13.50 24.19
N HIS A 73 20.13 12.78 24.59
CA HIS A 73 19.12 12.32 23.64
C HIS A 73 18.37 13.48 22.96
N SER A 74 17.99 14.52 23.72
CA SER A 74 17.38 15.74 23.16
C SER A 74 18.32 16.40 22.14
N ASN A 75 19.60 16.57 22.48
CA ASN A 75 20.60 17.13 21.57
C ASN A 75 20.78 16.29 20.30
N TYR A 76 20.68 14.96 20.42
CA TYR A 76 20.69 14.06 19.27
C TYR A 76 19.49 14.32 18.35
N LEU A 77 18.26 14.41 18.90
CA LEU A 77 17.07 14.73 18.10
C LEU A 77 17.19 16.10 17.42
N ASP A 78 17.68 17.12 18.13
CA ASP A 78 17.94 18.45 17.56
C ASP A 78 18.92 18.38 16.38
N SER A 79 19.95 17.52 16.48
CA SER A 79 20.91 17.29 15.40
C SER A 79 20.28 16.59 14.19
N VAL A 80 19.35 15.66 14.40
CA VAL A 80 18.58 14.99 13.34
C VAL A 80 17.73 16.02 12.60
N PHE A 81 16.94 16.81 13.33
CA PHE A 81 16.11 17.87 12.75
C PHE A 81 16.93 18.92 12.01
N ALA A 82 18.08 19.32 12.56
CA ALA A 82 18.97 20.28 11.91
C ALA A 82 19.55 19.72 10.60
N ALA A 83 19.96 18.45 10.57
CA ALA A 83 20.45 17.79 9.38
C ALA A 83 19.36 17.64 8.31
N ALA A 84 18.15 17.23 8.69
CA ALA A 84 17.02 17.11 7.77
C ALA A 84 16.59 18.45 7.15
N ARG A 85 16.53 19.53 7.95
CA ARG A 85 16.28 20.89 7.45
C ARG A 85 17.38 21.36 6.50
N ALA A 86 18.65 21.12 6.84
CA ALA A 86 19.77 21.47 5.96
C ALA A 86 19.69 20.70 4.63
N TRP A 87 19.23 19.45 4.65
CA TRP A 87 19.05 18.66 3.43
C TRP A 87 17.89 19.18 2.57
N ASN A 88 16.76 19.54 3.18
CA ASN A 88 15.64 20.16 2.44
C ASN A 88 16.00 21.53 1.84
N ALA A 89 16.92 22.28 2.47
CA ALA A 89 17.40 23.56 1.97
C ALA A 89 18.36 23.45 0.76
N ASP A 90 19.08 22.33 0.62
CA ASP A 90 19.93 22.00 -0.54
C ASP A 90 19.68 20.54 -0.97
N PRO A 91 18.58 20.25 -1.69
CA PRO A 91 18.18 18.88 -2.03
C PRO A 91 19.16 18.19 -2.99
N PHE A 92 20.09 18.94 -3.58
CA PHE A 92 21.08 18.43 -4.52
C PHE A 92 22.31 17.87 -3.85
N ARG A 93 22.49 18.04 -2.52
CA ARG A 93 23.67 17.55 -1.81
C ARG A 93 23.31 17.05 -0.41
N PRO A 94 23.82 15.87 0.02
CA PRO A 94 23.67 15.48 1.41
C PRO A 94 24.40 16.47 2.32
N PRO A 95 23.81 16.86 3.46
CA PRO A 95 24.45 17.76 4.41
C PRO A 95 25.67 17.08 5.04
N THR A 96 26.59 17.89 5.58
CA THR A 96 27.84 17.39 6.18
C THR A 96 27.59 16.33 7.26
N ALA A 97 26.55 16.49 8.09
CA ALA A 97 26.21 15.52 9.12
C ALA A 97 25.93 14.11 8.53
N VAL A 98 25.15 14.04 7.45
CA VAL A 98 24.85 12.77 6.76
C VAL A 98 26.12 12.16 6.16
N LYS A 99 26.96 12.98 5.50
CA LYS A 99 28.23 12.53 4.92
C LYS A 99 29.19 11.97 5.97
N VAL A 100 29.32 12.63 7.12
CA VAL A 100 30.18 12.17 8.22
C VAL A 100 29.72 10.82 8.75
N HIS A 101 28.42 10.63 8.99
CA HIS A 101 27.89 9.33 9.43
C HIS A 101 28.08 8.24 8.37
N TRP A 102 27.87 8.57 7.09
CA TRP A 102 28.08 7.64 5.97
C TRP A 102 29.54 7.21 5.82
N GLU A 103 30.47 8.17 5.85
CA GLU A 103 31.91 7.93 5.77
C GLU A 103 32.40 7.11 6.97
N ALA A 104 31.91 7.40 8.18
CA ALA A 104 32.23 6.63 9.38
C ALA A 104 31.72 5.18 9.28
N LEU A 105 30.48 4.99 8.80
CA LEU A 105 29.90 3.67 8.59
C LEU A 105 30.77 2.83 7.64
N LEU A 106 31.10 3.38 6.48
CA LEU A 106 31.82 2.62 5.47
C LEU A 106 33.30 2.42 5.80
N THR A 107 33.98 3.45 6.32
CA THR A 107 35.43 3.40 6.60
C THR A 107 35.76 2.52 7.79
N HIS A 108 34.94 2.55 8.85
CA HIS A 108 35.21 1.80 10.07
C HIS A 108 34.47 0.47 10.13
N TYR A 109 33.31 0.34 9.47
CA TYR A 109 32.43 -0.80 9.61
C TYR A 109 32.00 -1.44 8.28
N GLY A 110 32.51 -1.00 7.13
CA GLY A 110 32.12 -1.56 5.82
C GLY A 110 32.31 -3.08 5.71
N ASP A 111 33.40 -3.60 6.26
CA ASP A 111 33.70 -5.05 6.27
C ASP A 111 33.04 -5.81 7.44
N LEU A 112 32.30 -5.11 8.31
CA LEU A 112 31.63 -5.72 9.45
C LEU A 112 30.52 -6.69 8.96
N PRO A 113 30.53 -7.97 9.36
CA PRO A 113 29.46 -8.90 9.04
C PRO A 113 28.11 -8.39 9.57
N LEU A 114 27.03 -8.53 8.79
CA LEU A 114 25.71 -8.02 9.19
C LEU A 114 25.23 -8.58 10.54
N SER A 115 25.52 -9.87 10.80
CA SER A 115 25.21 -10.54 12.07
C SER A 115 25.96 -9.98 13.28
N SER A 116 27.02 -9.21 13.07
CA SER A 116 27.88 -8.66 14.12
C SER A 116 27.55 -7.21 14.46
N ILE A 117 26.64 -6.55 13.73
CA ILE A 117 26.30 -5.13 13.93
C ILE A 117 25.77 -4.89 15.36
N CYS A 118 24.91 -5.76 15.88
CA CYS A 118 24.39 -5.62 17.26
C CYS A 118 25.49 -5.68 18.34
N ALA A 119 26.63 -6.32 18.06
CA ALA A 119 27.77 -6.36 18.98
C ALA A 119 28.66 -5.11 18.89
N HIS A 120 28.37 -4.18 17.97
CA HIS A 120 29.14 -2.95 17.74
C HIS A 120 28.21 -1.74 17.84
N PRO A 121 27.92 -1.23 19.06
CA PRO A 121 26.96 -0.15 19.28
C PRO A 121 27.25 1.12 18.46
N GLU A 122 28.54 1.43 18.24
CA GLU A 122 28.93 2.59 17.42
C GLU A 122 28.55 2.44 15.94
N ALA A 123 28.55 1.21 15.39
CA ALA A 123 28.06 0.95 14.04
C ALA A 123 26.54 1.10 13.96
N ALA A 124 25.82 0.54 14.95
CA ALA A 124 24.37 0.71 15.06
C ALA A 124 23.98 2.18 15.22
N LYS A 125 24.75 2.97 15.96
CA LYS A 125 24.56 4.41 16.12
C LYS A 125 24.67 5.17 14.78
N GLN A 126 25.64 4.82 13.92
CA GLN A 126 25.72 5.42 12.58
C GLN A 126 24.48 5.09 11.75
N LEU A 127 24.05 3.82 11.76
CA LEU A 127 22.87 3.37 11.00
C LEU A 127 21.59 4.07 11.48
N LEU A 128 21.36 4.11 12.78
CA LEU A 128 20.17 4.74 13.38
C LEU A 128 20.14 6.26 13.14
N ALA A 129 21.29 6.94 13.17
CA ALA A 129 21.38 8.35 12.86
C ALA A 129 21.04 8.62 11.37
N LEU A 130 21.63 7.86 10.45
CA LEU A 130 21.33 7.97 9.01
C LEU A 130 19.85 7.67 8.72
N PHE A 131 19.29 6.65 9.37
CA PHE A 131 17.88 6.27 9.24
C PHE A 131 16.95 7.39 9.70
N ALA A 132 17.18 7.95 10.90
CA ALA A 132 16.38 9.02 11.45
C ALA A 132 16.46 10.31 10.61
N ILE A 133 17.65 10.69 10.13
CA ILE A 133 17.81 11.87 9.27
C ILE A 133 17.11 11.68 7.92
N ALA A 134 17.23 10.50 7.31
CA ALA A 134 16.59 10.21 6.03
C ALA A 134 15.06 10.22 6.13
N ASP A 135 14.52 9.63 7.20
CA ASP A 135 13.08 9.64 7.47
C ASP A 135 12.55 11.06 7.73
N GLU A 136 13.22 11.83 8.60
CA GLU A 136 12.84 13.21 8.91
C GLU A 136 12.94 14.13 7.68
N ALA A 137 13.96 13.94 6.83
CA ALA A 137 14.09 14.71 5.59
C ALA A 137 12.93 14.42 4.60
N SER A 138 12.24 13.29 4.75
CA SER A 138 11.10 12.84 3.96
C SER A 138 9.73 13.22 4.54
N ILE A 139 9.70 14.10 5.55
CA ILE A 139 8.45 14.65 6.08
C ILE A 139 7.53 15.17 4.97
N GLY A 140 6.25 14.79 5.03
CA GLY A 140 5.22 15.18 4.06
C GLY A 140 5.24 14.39 2.75
N MET A 141 6.18 13.46 2.52
CA MET A 141 6.16 12.63 1.31
C MET A 141 4.88 11.81 1.19
N GLY A 142 4.24 11.86 0.03
CA GLY A 142 2.97 11.17 -0.24
C GLY A 142 1.71 11.97 0.13
N TRP A 143 1.87 13.15 0.71
CA TRP A 143 0.80 14.05 1.15
C TRP A 143 0.84 15.37 0.38
N ASP A 144 -0.29 16.08 0.33
CA ASP A 144 -0.33 17.39 -0.32
C ASP A 144 0.58 18.38 0.42
N VAL A 145 1.56 18.91 -0.29
CA VAL A 145 2.45 19.96 0.20
C VAL A 145 1.89 21.31 -0.24
N THR A 146 1.49 22.14 0.71
CA THR A 146 1.03 23.50 0.41
C THR A 146 2.18 24.38 -0.08
N GLU A 147 1.88 25.38 -0.92
CA GLU A 147 2.89 26.34 -1.41
C GLU A 147 3.66 27.02 -0.27
N MET A 148 3.01 27.23 0.89
CA MET A 148 3.63 27.84 2.06
C MET A 148 4.74 26.98 2.68
N ASN A 149 4.60 25.65 2.63
CA ASN A 149 5.55 24.73 3.27
C ASN A 149 6.47 24.03 2.24
N ALA A 150 6.30 24.31 0.94
CA ALA A 150 7.06 23.65 -0.12
C ALA A 150 8.58 23.84 0.01
N ASN A 151 9.02 25.01 0.47
CA ASN A 151 10.45 25.30 0.68
C ASN A 151 11.03 24.58 1.90
N ASP A 152 10.22 24.31 2.91
CA ASP A 152 10.65 23.59 4.12
C ASP A 152 10.58 22.06 3.93
N HIS A 153 9.84 21.61 2.91
CA HIS A 153 9.60 20.20 2.56
C HIS A 153 9.88 19.92 1.09
N THR A 154 11.01 20.42 0.59
CA THR A 154 11.43 20.34 -0.82
C THR A 154 11.35 18.92 -1.38
N PHE A 155 11.80 17.91 -0.61
CA PHE A 155 11.74 16.53 -1.07
C PHE A 155 10.32 15.99 -1.27
N ALA A 156 9.39 16.36 -0.37
CA ALA A 156 7.99 16.01 -0.52
C ALA A 156 7.36 16.73 -1.73
N ALA A 157 7.66 18.02 -1.93
CA ALA A 157 7.17 18.77 -3.09
C ALA A 157 7.64 18.15 -4.42
N LEU A 158 8.91 17.74 -4.49
CA LEU A 158 9.46 17.03 -5.64
C LEU A 158 8.77 15.67 -5.87
N ALA A 159 8.62 14.87 -4.81
CA ALA A 159 7.96 13.57 -4.91
C ALA A 159 6.50 13.70 -5.37
N MET A 160 5.76 14.67 -4.81
CA MET A 160 4.38 14.93 -5.19
C MET A 160 4.26 15.44 -6.62
N SER A 161 5.21 16.24 -7.08
CA SER A 161 5.26 16.67 -8.48
C SER A 161 5.41 15.46 -9.41
N CYS A 162 6.30 14.51 -9.10
CA CYS A 162 6.44 13.27 -9.87
C CYS A 162 5.23 12.33 -9.78
N ILE A 163 4.55 12.26 -8.64
CA ILE A 163 3.32 11.47 -8.47
C ILE A 163 2.14 12.09 -9.26
N ALA A 164 2.10 13.42 -9.35
CA ALA A 164 1.08 14.16 -10.10
C ALA A 164 1.37 14.24 -11.61
N GLU A 165 2.66 14.22 -12.01
CA GLU A 165 3.08 14.26 -13.41
C GLU A 165 2.53 13.07 -14.20
N LYS A 166 1.80 13.37 -15.28
CA LYS A 166 1.12 12.40 -16.16
C LYS A 166 1.90 12.07 -17.42
N SER A 167 3.14 12.55 -17.52
CA SER A 167 3.97 12.49 -18.72
C SER A 167 4.99 11.36 -18.60
N GLU A 168 5.22 10.62 -19.70
CA GLU A 168 6.36 9.70 -19.84
C GLU A 168 7.72 10.43 -19.90
N ALA A 169 7.75 11.76 -19.84
CA ALA A 169 8.98 12.50 -19.61
C ALA A 169 9.67 11.91 -18.38
N ALA A 170 10.96 11.59 -18.53
CA ALA A 170 11.72 10.80 -17.57
C ALA A 170 11.66 11.43 -16.17
N THR A 171 10.69 10.99 -15.35
CA THR A 171 10.65 11.29 -13.94
C THR A 171 11.89 10.63 -13.34
N PHE A 172 12.67 11.37 -12.56
CA PHE A 172 13.83 10.78 -11.88
C PHE A 172 13.40 9.64 -10.93
N MET A 173 12.15 9.65 -10.49
CA MET A 173 11.50 8.59 -9.72
C MET A 173 10.99 7.43 -10.60
N ARG A 174 11.91 6.78 -11.30
CA ARG A 174 11.65 5.68 -12.25
C ARG A 174 10.83 4.50 -11.71
N TYR A 175 10.75 4.35 -10.40
CA TYR A 175 10.08 3.22 -9.73
C TYR A 175 8.68 3.57 -9.19
N LEU A 176 8.19 4.79 -9.43
CA LEU A 176 6.79 5.11 -9.19
C LEU A 176 5.87 4.24 -10.08
N PRO A 177 4.67 3.87 -9.60
CA PRO A 177 4.11 4.17 -8.27
C PRO A 177 4.52 3.16 -7.17
N THR A 178 5.38 2.19 -7.48
CA THR A 178 5.71 1.07 -6.57
C THR A 178 6.66 1.47 -5.44
N SER A 179 7.62 2.37 -5.68
CA SER A 179 8.59 2.81 -4.69
C SER A 179 8.97 4.28 -4.89
N LEU A 180 9.24 4.99 -3.79
CA LEU A 180 9.82 6.33 -3.76
C LEU A 180 11.33 6.34 -4.03
N CYS A 181 11.98 5.17 -4.06
CA CYS A 181 13.41 5.05 -4.37
C CYS A 181 13.72 5.45 -5.82
N CYS A 182 14.97 5.87 -6.07
CA CYS A 182 15.48 6.17 -7.40
C CYS A 182 16.62 5.23 -7.80
N VAL A 183 17.42 4.75 -6.84
CA VAL A 183 18.52 3.79 -7.07
C VAL A 183 18.17 2.38 -6.60
N VAL A 184 17.41 2.25 -5.51
CA VAL A 184 17.09 0.93 -4.95
C VAL A 184 15.91 0.34 -5.72
N PRO A 185 16.10 -0.76 -6.48
CA PRO A 185 15.04 -1.34 -7.28
C PRO A 185 13.98 -2.03 -6.41
N PRO A 186 12.68 -1.96 -6.78
CA PRO A 186 11.57 -2.60 -6.06
C PRO A 186 11.68 -4.12 -5.90
N ASP A 187 12.52 -4.80 -6.69
CA ASP A 187 12.81 -6.23 -6.55
C ASP A 187 13.70 -6.55 -5.34
N LEU A 188 14.30 -5.53 -4.72
CA LEU A 188 15.20 -5.68 -3.57
C LEU A 188 14.64 -5.04 -2.31
N ALA A 189 14.10 -3.82 -2.41
CA ALA A 189 13.39 -3.15 -1.33
C ALA A 189 12.46 -2.07 -1.89
N ILE A 190 11.39 -1.79 -1.16
CA ILE A 190 10.43 -0.76 -1.52
C ILE A 190 10.32 0.25 -0.39
N VAL A 191 10.23 1.53 -0.75
CA VAL A 191 9.93 2.60 0.19
C VAL A 191 8.66 3.30 -0.25
N LEU A 192 7.66 3.34 0.63
CA LEU A 192 6.43 4.10 0.40
C LEU A 192 6.23 5.15 1.50
N PRO A 193 5.36 6.14 1.27
CA PRO A 193 4.87 7.02 2.34
C PRO A 193 4.32 6.22 3.51
N LYS A 194 4.50 6.74 4.71
CA LYS A 194 3.84 6.27 5.93
C LYS A 194 2.74 7.26 6.32
N SER A 195 1.58 6.73 6.67
CA SER A 195 0.44 7.52 7.16
C SER A 195 0.33 7.49 8.67
N ILE A 196 0.67 6.35 9.27
CA ILE A 196 0.60 6.14 10.71
C ILE A 196 1.89 5.49 11.20
N THR A 197 2.40 5.97 12.33
CA THR A 197 3.56 5.40 13.03
C THR A 197 3.11 4.42 14.10
N ALA A 198 3.52 3.15 14.02
CA ALA A 198 3.19 2.18 15.06
C ALA A 198 3.76 2.62 16.42
N SER A 199 2.88 2.87 17.40
CA SER A 199 3.25 3.30 18.77
C SER A 199 3.66 2.16 19.70
N VAL A 200 3.45 0.90 19.26
CA VAL A 200 3.74 -0.30 20.05
C VAL A 200 4.65 -1.24 19.25
N GLY A 201 5.57 -1.87 19.97
CA GLY A 201 6.56 -2.79 19.42
C GLY A 201 7.92 -2.15 19.24
N CYS A 202 8.96 -2.98 19.17
CA CYS A 202 10.32 -2.58 18.84
C CYS A 202 10.64 -3.17 17.48
N THR A 203 10.26 -2.47 16.41
CA THR A 203 10.50 -2.88 15.02
C THR A 203 10.87 -1.67 14.18
N ILE A 204 11.40 -1.86 12.97
CA ILE A 204 11.69 -0.73 12.06
C ILE A 204 10.45 0.14 11.79
N ARG A 205 9.25 -0.46 11.79
CA ARG A 205 7.98 0.24 11.56
C ARG A 205 7.66 1.28 12.63
N SER A 206 8.09 1.03 13.87
CA SER A 206 7.90 1.94 15.00
C SER A 206 9.08 2.91 15.18
N LEU A 207 10.15 2.76 14.40
CA LEU A 207 11.31 3.67 14.42
C LEU A 207 11.21 4.82 13.41
N SER A 208 10.43 4.67 12.34
CA SER A 208 10.24 5.71 11.33
C SER A 208 8.83 6.27 11.33
N HIS A 209 8.73 7.56 11.05
CA HIS A 209 7.52 8.37 11.08
C HIS A 209 6.95 8.69 9.70
N HIS A 210 7.80 8.85 8.68
CA HIS A 210 7.39 9.39 7.38
C HIS A 210 7.49 8.39 6.25
N LEU A 211 8.41 7.43 6.37
CA LEU A 211 8.64 6.39 5.37
C LEU A 211 8.40 4.99 5.92
N ALA A 212 7.91 4.11 5.05
CA ALA A 212 7.70 2.70 5.30
C ALA A 212 8.68 1.88 4.44
N LEU A 213 9.51 1.05 5.08
CA LEU A 213 10.31 0.03 4.39
C LEU A 213 9.45 -1.21 4.18
N LEU A 214 9.40 -1.68 2.94
CA LEU A 214 8.54 -2.77 2.50
C LEU A 214 9.37 -3.88 1.83
N PRO A 215 8.89 -5.14 1.87
CA PRO A 215 9.53 -6.25 1.20
C PRO A 215 9.59 -6.06 -0.33
N PRO A 216 10.43 -6.85 -1.03
CA PRO A 216 10.44 -6.92 -2.48
C PRO A 216 9.07 -7.12 -3.12
N ARG A 217 8.87 -6.51 -4.30
CA ARG A 217 7.62 -6.60 -5.06
C ARG A 217 7.19 -8.02 -5.44
N SER A 218 8.13 -8.97 -5.42
CA SER A 218 7.89 -10.39 -5.70
C SER A 218 7.04 -11.08 -4.64
N ILE A 219 6.97 -10.54 -3.42
CA ILE A 219 6.10 -11.03 -2.35
C ILE A 219 4.68 -10.44 -2.52
N ILE A 220 4.63 -9.12 -2.70
CA ILE A 220 3.42 -8.34 -2.95
C ILE A 220 3.86 -7.03 -3.62
N ASP A 221 3.12 -6.57 -4.63
CA ASP A 221 3.43 -5.37 -5.42
C ASP A 221 2.59 -4.19 -4.91
N PRO A 222 3.09 -3.39 -3.95
CA PRO A 222 2.37 -2.24 -3.46
C PRO A 222 2.44 -1.09 -4.46
N SER A 223 1.54 -0.11 -4.31
CA SER A 223 1.66 1.15 -5.04
C SER A 223 1.10 2.29 -4.22
N TRP A 224 1.65 3.49 -4.38
CA TRP A 224 1.10 4.72 -3.82
C TRP A 224 0.55 5.61 -4.92
N THR A 225 -0.63 6.19 -4.72
CA THR A 225 -1.24 7.13 -5.67
C THR A 225 -1.95 8.22 -4.90
N SER A 226 -1.71 9.48 -5.28
CA SER A 226 -2.49 10.61 -4.74
C SER A 226 -3.85 10.68 -5.43
N SER A 227 -4.89 11.05 -4.70
CA SER A 227 -6.18 11.37 -5.29
C SER A 227 -6.10 12.57 -6.22
N GLY A 228 -5.18 13.50 -5.98
CA GLY A 228 -5.04 14.75 -6.75
C GLY A 228 -6.21 15.71 -6.55
N ILE A 229 -7.03 15.50 -5.52
CA ILE A 229 -8.16 16.37 -5.21
C ILE A 229 -7.61 17.63 -4.54
N ASP A 230 -7.84 18.79 -5.15
CA ASP A 230 -7.46 20.06 -4.56
C ASP A 230 -8.27 20.30 -3.27
N THR A 231 -7.63 20.05 -2.14
CA THR A 231 -8.21 20.28 -0.82
C THR A 231 -7.89 21.68 -0.26
N SER A 232 -7.16 22.53 -1.01
CA SER A 232 -6.70 23.84 -0.52
C SER A 232 -7.84 24.82 -0.16
N GLY A 233 -9.04 24.60 -0.72
CA GLY A 233 -10.25 25.34 -0.37
C GLY A 233 -11.05 24.78 0.82
N LEU A 234 -10.69 23.61 1.35
CA LEU A 234 -11.35 22.99 2.48
C LEU A 234 -10.74 23.50 3.78
N VAL A 235 -11.54 24.16 4.62
CA VAL A 235 -11.10 24.74 5.89
C VAL A 235 -11.76 23.99 7.05
N GLY A 236 -10.99 23.72 8.12
CA GLY A 236 -11.51 23.10 9.35
C GLY A 236 -11.85 21.62 9.20
N ALA A 237 -12.87 21.13 9.88
CA ALA A 237 -13.24 19.69 9.89
C ALA A 237 -13.52 19.11 8.49
N ALA A 238 -13.89 19.93 7.51
CA ALA A 238 -14.19 19.48 6.14
C ALA A 238 -12.95 18.96 5.38
N SER A 239 -11.72 19.27 5.82
CA SER A 239 -10.50 18.68 5.25
C SER A 239 -10.23 17.26 5.77
N TYR A 240 -10.89 16.83 6.85
CA TYR A 240 -10.67 15.54 7.51
C TYR A 240 -11.89 14.60 7.47
N ASP A 241 -13.10 15.13 7.32
CA ASP A 241 -14.32 14.32 7.27
C ASP A 241 -14.39 13.48 5.98
N MET A 242 -14.65 12.17 6.12
CA MET A 242 -15.02 11.29 5.01
C MET A 242 -16.43 10.74 5.20
N SER A 243 -17.26 10.86 4.16
CA SER A 243 -18.58 10.25 4.07
C SER A 243 -18.60 9.16 2.99
N LEU A 244 -19.06 7.97 3.38
CA LEU A 244 -19.14 6.81 2.50
C LEU A 244 -20.58 6.36 2.31
N LEU A 245 -20.96 6.12 1.06
CA LEU A 245 -22.18 5.41 0.70
C LEU A 245 -21.87 3.92 0.52
N LEU A 246 -22.25 3.11 1.51
CA LEU A 246 -22.07 1.66 1.48
C LEU A 246 -23.29 1.00 0.85
N VAL A 247 -23.15 0.41 -0.33
CA VAL A 247 -24.26 -0.20 -1.07
C VAL A 247 -24.12 -1.71 -1.04
N PRO A 248 -24.95 -2.45 -0.26
CA PRO A 248 -24.82 -3.91 -0.10
C PRO A 248 -25.44 -4.65 -1.29
N PHE A 249 -24.95 -4.37 -2.49
CA PHE A 249 -25.35 -5.04 -3.72
C PHE A 249 -24.42 -6.23 -4.02
N PRO A 250 -24.94 -7.41 -4.39
CA PRO A 250 -26.37 -7.72 -4.58
C PRO A 250 -27.12 -7.92 -3.25
N TYR A 251 -28.40 -7.53 -3.23
CA TYR A 251 -29.27 -7.68 -2.05
C TYR A 251 -29.74 -9.12 -1.80
N LYS A 252 -29.63 -9.99 -2.81
CA LYS A 252 -29.98 -11.41 -2.73
C LYS A 252 -28.95 -12.22 -3.51
N LEU A 253 -28.39 -13.23 -2.86
CA LEU A 253 -27.47 -14.18 -3.45
C LEU A 253 -28.12 -15.57 -3.42
N HIS A 254 -28.28 -16.19 -4.59
CA HIS A 254 -28.89 -17.51 -4.69
C HIS A 254 -27.81 -18.59 -4.65
N ALA A 255 -28.10 -19.74 -4.04
CA ALA A 255 -27.17 -20.88 -3.98
C ALA A 255 -26.65 -21.32 -5.36
N LYS A 256 -27.47 -21.17 -6.42
CA LYS A 256 -27.07 -21.44 -7.81
C LYS A 256 -25.93 -20.57 -8.33
N SER A 257 -25.62 -19.46 -7.67
CA SER A 257 -24.45 -18.64 -8.00
C SER A 257 -23.13 -19.32 -7.61
N PHE A 258 -23.17 -20.41 -6.86
CA PHE A 258 -21.99 -21.20 -6.53
C PHE A 258 -22.11 -22.56 -7.22
N GLU A 259 -21.18 -22.83 -8.13
CA GLU A 259 -21.16 -24.05 -8.92
C GLU A 259 -19.84 -24.79 -8.68
N LEU A 260 -19.88 -26.13 -8.58
CA LEU A 260 -18.65 -26.92 -8.59
C LEU A 260 -17.96 -26.74 -9.96
N SER A 261 -16.72 -26.29 -9.95
CA SER A 261 -15.88 -26.21 -11.14
C SER A 261 -15.05 -27.48 -11.32
N SER A 262 -14.66 -28.11 -10.21
CA SER A 262 -14.04 -29.43 -10.21
C SER A 262 -14.43 -30.21 -8.96
N ALA A 263 -14.74 -31.49 -9.15
CA ALA A 263 -14.95 -32.41 -8.04
C ALA A 263 -13.61 -32.76 -7.40
N ARG A 264 -13.66 -33.27 -6.16
CA ARG A 264 -12.50 -33.89 -5.54
C ARG A 264 -12.06 -35.07 -6.41
N ASP A 265 -10.76 -35.19 -6.64
CA ASP A 265 -10.18 -36.30 -7.39
C ASP A 265 -8.95 -36.85 -6.66
N THR A 266 -8.41 -37.96 -7.16
CA THR A 266 -7.19 -38.60 -6.65
C THR A 266 -6.04 -38.34 -7.61
N PHE A 267 -4.85 -38.09 -7.05
CA PHE A 267 -3.62 -37.99 -7.80
C PHE A 267 -2.62 -39.03 -7.28
N GLY A 268 -2.30 -40.01 -8.14
CA GLY A 268 -1.52 -41.17 -7.73
C GLY A 268 -2.22 -41.97 -6.62
N ASN A 269 -1.45 -42.76 -5.87
CA ASN A 269 -2.02 -43.72 -4.92
C ASN A 269 -2.31 -43.14 -3.52
N ALA A 270 -1.91 -41.90 -3.23
CA ALA A 270 -1.93 -41.36 -1.87
C ALA A 270 -2.37 -39.89 -1.76
N TYR A 271 -2.58 -39.18 -2.86
CA TYR A 271 -2.90 -37.77 -2.83
C TYR A 271 -4.30 -37.51 -3.37
N ASN A 272 -4.93 -36.46 -2.84
CA ASN A 272 -6.21 -35.99 -3.30
C ASN A 272 -6.05 -34.60 -3.89
N ILE A 273 -6.67 -34.38 -5.04
CA ILE A 273 -6.90 -33.06 -5.61
C ILE A 273 -8.15 -32.50 -4.91
N PRO A 274 -8.07 -31.30 -4.31
CA PRO A 274 -9.22 -30.71 -3.65
C PRO A 274 -10.32 -30.39 -4.67
N ALA A 275 -11.58 -30.37 -4.22
CA ALA A 275 -12.67 -29.86 -5.03
C ALA A 275 -12.62 -28.33 -5.07
N TYR A 276 -13.03 -27.77 -6.20
CA TYR A 276 -13.16 -26.33 -6.39
C TYR A 276 -14.57 -25.92 -6.79
N PHE A 277 -14.94 -24.69 -6.41
CA PHE A 277 -16.17 -24.05 -6.81
C PHE A 277 -15.89 -22.70 -7.45
N LYS A 278 -16.74 -22.29 -8.39
CA LYS A 278 -16.71 -20.98 -9.03
C LYS A 278 -17.96 -20.18 -8.66
N LEU A 279 -17.82 -18.87 -8.74
CA LEU A 279 -18.93 -17.92 -8.58
C LEU A 279 -19.50 -17.55 -9.96
N VAL A 280 -20.82 -17.47 -10.06
CA VAL A 280 -21.56 -17.01 -11.24
C VAL A 280 -22.48 -15.86 -10.85
N GLN A 281 -22.24 -14.70 -11.45
CA GLN A 281 -22.92 -13.43 -11.12
C GLN A 281 -24.32 -13.32 -11.72
N HIS A 282 -25.21 -14.27 -11.41
CA HIS A 282 -26.58 -14.31 -11.96
C HIS A 282 -27.42 -13.05 -11.62
N TRP A 283 -27.07 -12.30 -10.58
CA TRP A 283 -27.77 -11.06 -10.23
C TRP A 283 -27.52 -9.92 -11.22
N LEU A 284 -26.50 -10.04 -12.09
CA LEU A 284 -26.24 -9.09 -13.17
C LEU A 284 -27.10 -9.38 -14.41
N GLN A 285 -27.86 -10.49 -14.42
CA GLN A 285 -28.82 -10.84 -15.46
C GLN A 285 -30.21 -10.38 -15.03
N GLY A 286 -30.65 -9.22 -15.52
CA GLY A 286 -31.98 -8.68 -15.25
C GLY A 286 -33.08 -9.34 -16.09
N THR A 287 -34.34 -9.12 -15.71
CA THR A 287 -35.52 -9.61 -16.46
C THR A 287 -35.66 -9.00 -17.85
N GLU A 288 -35.09 -7.81 -18.04
CA GLU A 288 -35.10 -7.04 -19.30
C GLU A 288 -33.76 -7.16 -20.06
N GLY A 289 -32.89 -8.07 -19.62
CA GLY A 289 -31.53 -8.23 -20.14
C GLY A 289 -30.44 -7.92 -19.11
N PRO A 290 -29.16 -7.99 -19.52
CA PRO A 290 -28.03 -7.71 -18.65
C PRO A 290 -28.09 -6.31 -18.04
N ILE A 291 -27.74 -6.19 -16.76
CA ILE A 291 -27.59 -4.90 -16.09
C ILE A 291 -26.34 -4.21 -16.63
N THR A 292 -26.46 -2.93 -16.98
CA THR A 292 -25.34 -2.06 -17.39
C THR A 292 -24.97 -1.09 -16.28
N GLY A 293 -23.76 -0.53 -16.32
CA GLY A 293 -23.32 0.46 -15.34
C GLY A 293 -24.16 1.75 -15.39
N ASP A 294 -24.51 2.20 -16.60
CA ASP A 294 -25.40 3.37 -16.82
C ASP A 294 -26.80 3.16 -16.20
N ARG A 295 -27.38 1.97 -16.37
CA ARG A 295 -28.67 1.64 -15.76
C ARG A 295 -28.57 1.67 -14.24
N MET A 296 -27.53 1.07 -13.67
CA MET A 296 -27.29 1.11 -12.22
C MET A 296 -27.11 2.55 -11.71
N ALA A 297 -26.37 3.39 -12.44
CA ALA A 297 -26.18 4.78 -12.09
C ALA A 297 -27.53 5.51 -11.98
N LYS A 298 -28.36 5.41 -13.01
CA LYS A 298 -29.67 6.09 -13.10
C LYS A 298 -30.70 5.58 -12.11
N GLU A 299 -30.83 4.26 -11.98
CA GLU A 299 -31.90 3.62 -11.22
C GLU A 299 -31.57 3.44 -9.73
N LEU A 300 -30.29 3.37 -9.37
CA LEU A 300 -29.86 3.10 -8.00
C LEU A 300 -28.95 4.18 -7.42
N PHE A 301 -27.81 4.45 -8.02
CA PHE A 301 -26.77 5.26 -7.36
C PHE A 301 -27.10 6.76 -7.33
N LEU A 302 -27.52 7.37 -8.44
CA LEU A 302 -27.91 8.80 -8.44
C LEU A 302 -29.10 9.10 -7.52
N PRO A 303 -30.15 8.25 -7.42
CA PRO A 303 -31.15 8.36 -6.36
C PRO A 303 -30.56 8.27 -4.95
N LEU A 304 -29.69 7.28 -4.67
CA LEU A 304 -29.08 7.12 -3.34
C LEU A 304 -28.16 8.29 -2.96
N ILE A 305 -27.38 8.82 -3.91
CA ILE A 305 -26.53 9.99 -3.70
C ILE A 305 -27.38 11.21 -3.34
N ARG A 306 -28.48 11.44 -4.07
CA ARG A 306 -29.42 12.55 -3.76
C ARG A 306 -30.06 12.40 -2.40
N GLU A 307 -30.46 11.18 -2.02
CA GLU A 307 -31.02 10.92 -0.70
C GLU A 307 -29.98 11.12 0.42
N ALA A 308 -28.75 10.61 0.24
CA ALA A 308 -27.65 10.84 1.17
C ALA A 308 -27.32 12.33 1.32
N GLN A 309 -27.35 13.09 0.22
CA GLN A 309 -27.16 14.53 0.22
C GLN A 309 -28.31 15.27 0.93
N ALA A 310 -29.56 14.84 0.72
CA ALA A 310 -30.72 15.42 1.40
C ALA A 310 -30.67 15.20 2.93
N GLN A 311 -30.15 14.05 3.38
CA GLN A 311 -30.05 13.73 4.81
C GLN A 311 -28.82 14.35 5.50
N SER A 312 -27.67 14.37 4.81
CA SER A 312 -26.40 14.81 5.42
C SER A 312 -25.99 16.25 5.05
N GLY A 313 -26.63 16.84 4.05
CA GLY A 313 -26.26 18.14 3.48
C GLY A 313 -25.04 18.12 2.56
N LYS A 314 -24.41 16.96 2.35
CA LYS A 314 -23.19 16.81 1.53
C LYS A 314 -23.30 15.59 0.61
N THR A 315 -22.69 15.67 -0.57
CA THR A 315 -22.50 14.50 -1.43
C THR A 315 -21.54 13.52 -0.76
N PRO A 316 -21.80 12.19 -0.80
CA PRO A 316 -20.84 11.20 -0.33
C PRO A 316 -19.50 11.34 -1.06
N ASN A 317 -18.39 11.24 -0.33
CA ASN A 317 -17.05 11.27 -0.96
C ASN A 317 -16.79 9.96 -1.71
N GLY A 318 -17.15 8.83 -1.12
CA GLY A 318 -16.87 7.51 -1.67
C GLY A 318 -18.11 6.63 -1.76
N ILE A 319 -18.13 5.75 -2.76
CA ILE A 319 -19.09 4.64 -2.86
C ILE A 319 -18.36 3.32 -2.69
N VAL A 320 -18.88 2.41 -1.85
CA VAL A 320 -18.30 1.08 -1.64
C VAL A 320 -19.33 -0.01 -1.93
N LEU A 321 -18.93 -0.98 -2.75
CA LEU A 321 -19.67 -2.20 -3.04
C LEU A 321 -18.94 -3.45 -2.55
N PRO A 322 -19.67 -4.52 -2.14
CA PRO A 322 -19.12 -5.80 -1.72
C PRO A 322 -18.18 -6.51 -2.72
N GLU A 323 -17.56 -7.57 -2.23
CA GLU A 323 -16.75 -8.52 -3.02
C GLU A 323 -17.55 -9.09 -4.20
N CYS A 324 -16.91 -9.16 -5.37
CA CYS A 324 -17.49 -9.58 -6.66
C CYS A 324 -18.87 -8.98 -6.97
N ALA A 325 -19.23 -7.79 -6.49
CA ALA A 325 -20.54 -7.20 -6.75
C ALA A 325 -20.83 -7.01 -8.25
N LEU A 326 -19.81 -6.63 -9.03
CA LEU A 326 -19.92 -6.24 -10.45
C LEU A 326 -18.98 -7.04 -11.34
N SER A 327 -19.15 -6.92 -12.66
CA SER A 327 -18.06 -7.24 -13.61
C SER A 327 -17.19 -5.99 -13.82
N THR A 328 -15.96 -6.18 -14.31
CA THR A 328 -15.06 -5.06 -14.65
C THR A 328 -15.71 -4.08 -15.62
N GLN A 329 -16.46 -4.57 -16.61
CA GLN A 329 -17.12 -3.73 -17.60
C GLN A 329 -18.22 -2.87 -16.99
N ILE A 330 -19.09 -3.46 -16.17
CA ILE A 330 -20.18 -2.73 -15.51
C ILE A 330 -19.63 -1.69 -14.53
N ALA A 331 -18.54 -2.01 -13.81
CA ALA A 331 -17.89 -1.07 -12.91
C ALA A 331 -17.35 0.17 -13.64
N LYS A 332 -16.71 0.00 -14.81
CA LYS A 332 -16.23 1.11 -15.64
C LYS A 332 -17.38 1.99 -16.13
N GLU A 333 -18.42 1.39 -16.72
CA GLU A 333 -19.61 2.11 -17.20
C GLU A 333 -20.31 2.88 -16.07
N LEU A 334 -20.36 2.29 -14.87
CA LEU A 334 -20.96 2.92 -13.69
C LEU A 334 -20.16 4.17 -13.29
N VAL A 335 -18.83 4.07 -13.23
CA VAL A 335 -17.96 5.20 -12.87
C VAL A 335 -18.03 6.32 -13.91
N GLU A 336 -18.03 5.97 -15.20
CA GLU A 336 -18.24 6.93 -16.29
C GLU A 336 -19.58 7.68 -16.14
N SER A 337 -20.64 6.95 -15.79
CA SER A 337 -21.98 7.52 -15.59
C SER A 337 -22.12 8.34 -14.30
N LEU A 338 -21.19 8.18 -13.35
CA LEU A 338 -21.17 8.89 -12.07
C LEU A 338 -20.12 10.02 -12.02
N ALA A 339 -19.37 10.26 -13.10
CA ALA A 339 -18.28 11.23 -13.12
C ALA A 339 -18.70 12.64 -12.63
N ASP A 340 -19.90 13.09 -12.99
CA ASP A 340 -20.44 14.41 -12.63
C ASP A 340 -21.26 14.42 -11.33
N SER A 341 -21.31 13.29 -10.60
CA SER A 341 -22.14 13.18 -9.38
C SER A 341 -21.53 13.86 -8.16
N GLY A 342 -20.26 14.26 -8.24
CA GLY A 342 -19.51 14.88 -7.14
C GLY A 342 -18.88 13.89 -6.16
N ILE A 343 -18.95 12.59 -6.43
CA ILE A 343 -18.17 11.59 -5.70
C ILE A 343 -16.69 11.67 -6.11
N GLU A 344 -15.80 11.33 -5.19
CA GLU A 344 -14.35 11.37 -5.34
C GLU A 344 -13.79 10.00 -5.73
N PHE A 345 -14.42 8.92 -5.28
CA PHE A 345 -14.00 7.56 -5.60
C PHE A 345 -15.11 6.52 -5.51
N LEU A 346 -14.89 5.40 -6.18
CA LEU A 346 -15.71 4.19 -6.06
C LEU A 346 -14.81 2.98 -5.84
N ILE A 347 -15.14 2.15 -4.86
CA ILE A 347 -14.45 0.88 -4.57
C ILE A 347 -15.47 -0.25 -4.73
N THR A 348 -15.17 -1.23 -5.57
CA THR A 348 -16.05 -2.39 -5.78
C THR A 348 -15.25 -3.66 -5.93
N GLY A 349 -15.84 -4.77 -5.46
CA GLY A 349 -15.38 -6.10 -5.84
C GLY A 349 -15.88 -6.42 -7.24
N VAL A 350 -15.00 -7.01 -8.05
CA VAL A 350 -15.33 -7.52 -9.39
C VAL A 350 -14.92 -8.97 -9.54
N LEU A 351 -15.69 -9.71 -10.33
CA LEU A 351 -15.28 -10.99 -10.87
C LEU A 351 -14.84 -10.77 -12.32
N ASP A 352 -13.57 -11.01 -12.59
CA ASP A 352 -12.94 -10.74 -13.88
C ASP A 352 -12.47 -12.04 -14.52
N ILE A 353 -12.59 -12.15 -15.83
CA ILE A 353 -12.12 -13.31 -16.59
C ILE A 353 -11.14 -12.80 -17.62
N ASP A 354 -9.90 -13.24 -17.53
CA ASP A 354 -8.87 -12.94 -18.51
C ASP A 354 -9.25 -13.63 -19.84
N PRO A 355 -9.46 -12.86 -20.92
CA PRO A 355 -9.91 -13.40 -22.19
C PRO A 355 -8.87 -14.28 -22.88
N ASP A 356 -7.58 -14.08 -22.60
CA ASP A 356 -6.47 -14.79 -23.24
C ASP A 356 -6.18 -16.11 -22.51
N THR A 357 -6.24 -16.10 -21.17
CA THR A 357 -5.92 -17.27 -20.36
C THR A 357 -7.14 -18.04 -19.86
N GLY A 358 -8.34 -17.44 -19.92
CA GLY A 358 -9.56 -17.98 -19.33
C GLY A 358 -9.56 -17.99 -17.80
N LYS A 359 -8.53 -17.45 -17.15
CA LYS A 359 -8.41 -17.44 -15.70
C LYS A 359 -9.39 -16.46 -15.08
N THR A 360 -10.05 -16.90 -14.01
CA THR A 360 -10.95 -16.07 -13.23
C THR A 360 -10.20 -15.41 -12.08
N TYR A 361 -10.43 -14.12 -11.87
CA TYR A 361 -9.85 -13.33 -10.79
C TYR A 361 -10.97 -12.67 -9.98
N ASN A 362 -10.86 -12.77 -8.66
CA ASN A 362 -11.64 -11.96 -7.74
C ASN A 362 -10.79 -10.74 -7.39
N ARG A 363 -11.26 -9.55 -7.78
CA ARG A 363 -10.48 -8.31 -7.67
C ARG A 363 -11.24 -7.23 -6.94
N ALA A 364 -10.53 -6.40 -6.19
CA ALA A 364 -11.01 -5.09 -5.79
C ALA A 364 -10.55 -4.09 -6.84
N GLN A 365 -11.45 -3.21 -7.27
CA GLN A 365 -11.13 -2.07 -8.13
C GLN A 365 -11.47 -0.78 -7.40
N THR A 366 -10.47 0.08 -7.28
CA THR A 366 -10.59 1.45 -6.76
C THR A 366 -10.50 2.41 -7.94
N PHE A 367 -11.54 3.19 -8.14
CA PHE A 367 -11.63 4.22 -9.16
C PHE A 367 -11.55 5.57 -8.46
N VAL A 368 -10.49 6.33 -8.73
CA VAL A 368 -10.34 7.70 -8.25
C VAL A 368 -10.78 8.66 -9.35
N ILE A 369 -11.80 9.47 -9.06
CA ILE A 369 -12.38 10.45 -9.99
C ILE A 369 -11.76 11.81 -9.67
N ARG A 370 -11.12 12.41 -10.68
CA ARG A 370 -10.42 13.70 -10.54
C ARG A 370 -11.14 14.77 -11.33
N ALA A 371 -11.39 15.90 -10.68
CA ALA A 371 -12.06 17.04 -11.32
C ALA A 371 -11.23 17.54 -12.52
N GLY A 372 -11.88 17.72 -13.67
CA GLY A 372 -11.23 18.20 -14.89
C GLY A 372 -10.39 17.16 -15.64
N GLU A 373 -10.35 15.91 -15.18
CA GLU A 373 -9.70 14.80 -15.89
C GLU A 373 -10.71 13.92 -16.60
N ALA A 374 -10.37 13.45 -17.80
CA ALA A 374 -11.18 12.48 -18.51
C ALA A 374 -10.95 11.07 -17.92
N GLY A 375 -12.00 10.48 -17.36
CA GLY A 375 -11.97 9.13 -16.79
C GLY A 375 -11.43 9.08 -15.36
N ALA A 376 -11.38 7.86 -14.80
CA ALA A 376 -10.90 7.61 -13.45
C ALA A 376 -9.52 6.93 -13.46
N VAL A 377 -8.68 7.27 -12.48
CA VAL A 377 -7.45 6.52 -12.20
C VAL A 377 -7.85 5.21 -11.52
N VAL A 378 -7.57 4.09 -12.17
CA VAL A 378 -7.93 2.76 -11.67
C VAL A 378 -6.74 2.12 -10.96
N ARG A 379 -7.00 1.61 -9.76
CA ARG A 379 -6.12 0.69 -9.02
C ARG A 379 -6.85 -0.60 -8.75
N GLN A 380 -6.11 -1.70 -8.77
CA GLN A 380 -6.68 -3.02 -8.61
C GLN A 380 -5.84 -3.88 -7.67
N GLN A 381 -6.52 -4.81 -7.02
CA GLN A 381 -5.93 -5.82 -6.17
C GLN A 381 -6.62 -7.15 -6.44
N ASN A 382 -5.84 -8.15 -6.83
CA ASN A 382 -6.29 -9.54 -6.80
C ASN A 382 -6.40 -10.03 -5.37
N LYS A 383 -7.44 -10.78 -5.06
CA LYS A 383 -7.58 -11.51 -3.80
C LYS A 383 -6.35 -12.41 -3.58
N HIS A 384 -5.72 -12.33 -2.41
CA HIS A 384 -4.48 -13.04 -2.13
C HIS A 384 -4.71 -14.47 -1.63
N HIS A 385 -5.88 -14.73 -1.06
CA HIS A 385 -6.27 -16.03 -0.51
C HIS A 385 -7.61 -16.50 -1.06
N ARG A 386 -7.62 -17.74 -1.57
CA ARG A 386 -8.86 -18.42 -1.92
C ARG A 386 -9.71 -18.63 -0.69
N TRP A 387 -11.01 -18.42 -0.83
CA TRP A 387 -11.94 -18.87 0.20
C TRP A 387 -12.01 -20.39 0.24
N ARG A 388 -11.82 -20.98 1.43
CA ARG A 388 -12.05 -22.41 1.66
C ARG A 388 -13.31 -22.60 2.48
N LEU A 389 -14.35 -23.10 1.83
CA LEU A 389 -15.59 -23.49 2.48
C LEU A 389 -15.42 -24.84 3.19
N ASP A 390 -15.88 -24.92 4.43
CA ASP A 390 -16.14 -26.19 5.12
C ASP A 390 -17.61 -26.60 5.05
N GLN A 391 -17.89 -27.84 5.45
CA GLN A 391 -19.24 -28.38 5.54
C GLN A 391 -20.23 -27.45 6.26
N GLY A 392 -19.84 -26.90 7.41
CA GLY A 392 -20.72 -26.05 8.22
C GLY A 392 -21.05 -24.72 7.54
N GLN A 393 -20.14 -24.19 6.74
CA GLN A 393 -20.40 -23.01 5.90
C GLN A 393 -21.32 -23.35 4.72
N VAL A 394 -21.08 -24.46 4.01
CA VAL A 394 -21.95 -24.92 2.91
C VAL A 394 -23.39 -25.09 3.42
N ASP A 395 -23.57 -25.74 4.57
CA ASP A 395 -24.88 -25.91 5.20
C ASP A 395 -25.52 -24.57 5.61
N ARG A 396 -24.75 -23.67 6.24
CA ARG A 396 -25.24 -22.36 6.69
C ARG A 396 -25.67 -21.45 5.54
N TYR A 397 -24.96 -21.51 4.42
CA TYR A 397 -25.29 -20.73 3.22
C TYR A 397 -26.26 -21.47 2.29
N ALA A 398 -26.70 -22.68 2.67
CA ALA A 398 -27.57 -23.55 1.88
C ALA A 398 -27.04 -23.77 0.45
N LEU A 399 -25.73 -23.98 0.31
CA LEU A 399 -25.10 -24.29 -0.97
C LEU A 399 -25.32 -25.77 -1.30
N ASN A 400 -25.53 -26.07 -2.59
CA ASN A 400 -25.85 -27.42 -3.04
C ASN A 400 -24.60 -28.13 -3.57
N PHE A 401 -23.65 -28.43 -2.67
CA PHE A 401 -22.45 -29.22 -3.00
C PHE A 401 -22.61 -30.67 -2.56
N ASP A 402 -22.05 -31.60 -3.32
CA ASP A 402 -22.08 -33.03 -2.97
C ASP A 402 -21.17 -33.34 -1.77
N TYR A 403 -21.79 -33.78 -0.68
CA TYR A 403 -21.16 -34.12 0.60
C TYR A 403 -20.56 -35.53 0.64
N SER A 404 -20.94 -36.40 -0.28
CA SER A 404 -20.57 -37.82 -0.21
C SER A 404 -19.07 -38.06 -0.44
N ALA A 405 -18.42 -37.15 -1.17
CA ALA A 405 -17.04 -37.28 -1.59
C ALA A 405 -16.10 -36.23 -1.00
N ASN A 406 -16.60 -35.20 -0.30
CA ASN A 406 -15.80 -34.06 0.09
C ASN A 406 -16.36 -33.29 1.30
N THR A 407 -15.47 -32.65 2.05
CA THR A 407 -15.81 -31.83 3.23
C THR A 407 -15.26 -30.41 3.16
N GLN A 408 -14.48 -30.09 2.11
CA GLN A 408 -13.82 -28.79 1.94
C GLN A 408 -13.71 -28.38 0.47
N TRP A 409 -14.17 -27.19 0.11
CA TRP A 409 -14.18 -26.70 -1.27
C TRP A 409 -13.41 -25.38 -1.36
N TRP A 410 -12.54 -25.26 -2.37
CA TRP A 410 -11.75 -24.06 -2.59
C TRP A 410 -12.34 -23.20 -3.71
N GLU A 411 -12.25 -21.89 -3.55
CA GLU A 411 -12.63 -20.94 -4.59
C GLU A 411 -11.71 -21.07 -5.81
N ASP A 412 -12.30 -21.24 -6.99
CA ASP A 412 -11.60 -21.41 -8.26
C ASP A 412 -11.25 -20.06 -8.89
N ILE A 413 -10.24 -19.43 -8.32
CA ILE A 413 -9.67 -18.18 -8.82
C ILE A 413 -8.15 -18.26 -8.88
N ASP A 414 -7.56 -17.44 -9.73
CA ASP A 414 -6.13 -17.18 -9.74
C ASP A 414 -5.78 -16.12 -8.67
N VAL A 415 -4.78 -16.43 -7.85
CA VAL A 415 -4.30 -15.59 -6.73
C VAL A 415 -2.84 -15.12 -6.94
N SER A 416 -2.35 -15.21 -8.18
CA SER A 416 -1.06 -14.66 -8.59
C SER A 416 -1.14 -13.14 -8.76
N ASN A 417 0.01 -12.52 -8.99
CA ASN A 417 0.15 -11.07 -9.20
C ASN A 417 -0.51 -10.27 -8.06
N ARG A 418 -0.03 -10.54 -6.84
CA ARG A 418 -0.56 -9.94 -5.61
C ARG A 418 -0.19 -8.46 -5.59
N GLN A 419 -1.20 -7.61 -5.59
CA GLN A 419 -1.06 -6.15 -5.60
C GLN A 419 -1.67 -5.56 -4.34
N LEU A 420 -1.10 -4.50 -3.80
CA LEU A 420 -1.67 -3.80 -2.64
C LEU A 420 -1.61 -2.28 -2.83
N PRO A 421 -2.60 -1.70 -3.53
CA PRO A 421 -2.66 -0.27 -3.73
C PRO A 421 -2.98 0.49 -2.44
N PHE A 422 -2.30 1.61 -2.28
CA PHE A 422 -2.58 2.65 -1.30
C PHE A 422 -2.95 3.94 -2.05
N VAL A 423 -4.02 4.59 -1.59
CA VAL A 423 -4.48 5.86 -2.15
C VAL A 423 -4.44 6.92 -1.07
N GLY A 424 -3.57 7.92 -1.21
CA GLY A 424 -3.59 9.12 -0.38
C GLY A 424 -4.73 10.02 -0.86
N LEU A 425 -5.79 10.16 -0.06
CA LEU A 425 -7.00 10.88 -0.44
C LEU A 425 -6.99 12.35 -0.05
N ARG A 426 -6.46 12.66 1.13
CA ARG A 426 -6.42 14.01 1.75
C ARG A 426 -5.16 14.11 2.61
N GLN A 427 -4.91 15.30 3.15
CA GLN A 427 -3.92 15.50 4.21
C GLN A 427 -4.20 14.52 5.36
N ASP A 428 -3.23 13.64 5.62
CA ASP A 428 -3.29 12.61 6.66
C ASP A 428 -4.39 11.57 6.48
N MET A 429 -4.81 11.24 5.25
CA MET A 429 -5.78 10.16 5.01
C MET A 429 -5.39 9.26 3.85
N SER A 430 -5.21 7.98 4.13
CA SER A 430 -4.90 6.98 3.11
C SER A 430 -5.79 5.74 3.25
N ILE A 431 -6.15 5.20 2.08
CA ILE A 431 -6.99 4.01 1.96
C ILE A 431 -6.16 2.85 1.42
N THR A 432 -6.41 1.66 1.95
CA THR A 432 -6.18 0.42 1.23
C THR A 432 -7.43 -0.48 1.29
N THR A 433 -7.50 -1.45 0.38
CA THR A 433 -8.61 -2.40 0.30
C THR A 433 -8.11 -3.81 0.63
N LEU A 434 -8.97 -4.64 1.19
CA LEU A 434 -8.75 -6.07 1.39
C LEU A 434 -9.96 -6.84 0.89
N ILE A 435 -9.79 -8.11 0.52
CA ILE A 435 -10.88 -8.93 0.01
C ILE A 435 -11.04 -10.17 0.89
N CYS A 436 -12.13 -10.20 1.66
CA CYS A 436 -12.58 -11.36 2.42
C CYS A 436 -11.47 -12.02 3.23
N GLU A 437 -11.05 -13.22 2.82
CA GLU A 437 -10.02 -14.03 3.50
C GLU A 437 -8.71 -13.26 3.72
N ASP A 438 -8.39 -12.25 2.90
CA ASP A 438 -7.21 -11.42 3.06
C ASP A 438 -7.21 -10.61 4.37
N LEU A 439 -8.39 -10.28 4.92
CA LEU A 439 -8.51 -9.65 6.24
C LEU A 439 -8.10 -10.60 7.38
N ALA A 440 -8.30 -11.91 7.20
CA ALA A 440 -8.07 -12.91 8.23
C ALA A 440 -6.64 -13.47 8.23
N ARG A 441 -5.84 -13.17 7.19
CA ARG A 441 -4.51 -13.73 6.98
C ARG A 441 -3.43 -12.67 7.18
N ALA A 442 -2.36 -13.05 7.88
CA ALA A 442 -1.24 -12.15 8.12
C ALA A 442 -0.42 -11.93 6.84
N ASP A 443 0.00 -13.02 6.20
CA ASP A 443 0.77 -12.92 4.96
C ASP A 443 -0.17 -12.85 3.76
N PRO A 444 0.24 -12.20 2.66
CA PRO A 444 1.43 -11.35 2.55
C PRO A 444 1.16 -9.88 2.92
N ALA A 445 -0.10 -9.46 2.99
CA ALA A 445 -0.48 -8.04 2.99
C ALA A 445 -0.35 -7.36 4.36
N MET A 446 -0.59 -8.07 5.47
CA MET A 446 -0.71 -7.43 6.81
C MET A 446 0.58 -6.73 7.24
N ASN A 447 1.75 -7.30 6.90
CA ASN A 447 3.03 -6.67 7.22
C ASN A 447 3.23 -5.35 6.48
N VAL A 448 2.81 -5.29 5.21
CA VAL A 448 2.85 -4.08 4.38
C VAL A 448 1.84 -3.05 4.87
N ILE A 449 0.60 -3.47 5.18
CA ILE A 449 -0.43 -2.58 5.76
C ILE A 449 0.06 -1.98 7.06
N ARG A 450 0.62 -2.77 7.98
CA ARG A 450 1.16 -2.27 9.26
C ARG A 450 2.40 -1.39 9.10
N ALA A 451 3.16 -1.53 8.01
CA ALA A 451 4.33 -0.71 7.74
C ALA A 451 3.96 0.66 7.17
N VAL A 452 3.01 0.71 6.22
CA VAL A 452 2.46 1.96 5.66
C VAL A 452 1.54 2.65 6.66
N GLY A 453 0.75 1.87 7.39
CA GLY A 453 -0.21 2.33 8.37
C GLY A 453 -1.36 3.13 7.77
N PRO A 454 -2.14 2.62 6.79
CA PRO A 454 -3.29 3.35 6.29
C PRO A 454 -4.32 3.53 7.40
N ASN A 455 -4.95 4.71 7.45
CA ASN A 455 -5.92 5.02 8.50
C ASN A 455 -7.37 4.69 8.12
N LEU A 456 -7.60 4.22 6.89
CA LEU A 456 -8.81 3.55 6.48
C LEU A 456 -8.50 2.27 5.71
N VAL A 457 -8.95 1.14 6.24
CA VAL A 457 -8.91 -0.16 5.56
C VAL A 457 -10.33 -0.59 5.22
N ILE A 458 -10.61 -0.81 3.93
CA ILE A 458 -11.91 -1.27 3.46
C ILE A 458 -11.82 -2.76 3.13
N ALA A 459 -12.51 -3.61 3.88
CA ALA A 459 -12.59 -5.04 3.58
C ALA A 459 -13.88 -5.33 2.79
N LEU A 460 -13.74 -5.79 1.54
CA LEU A 460 -14.84 -6.23 0.70
C LEU A 460 -15.17 -7.68 1.01
N LEU A 461 -16.42 -7.96 1.34
CA LEU A 461 -16.84 -9.26 1.86
C LEU A 461 -18.02 -9.84 1.07
N MET A 462 -17.90 -11.10 0.68
CA MET A 462 -19.01 -11.97 0.26
C MET A 462 -19.27 -12.98 1.38
N ASP A 463 -19.81 -12.48 2.48
CA ASP A 463 -20.20 -13.28 3.64
C ASP A 463 -21.59 -12.86 4.12
N GLY A 464 -22.19 -13.61 5.05
CA GLY A 464 -23.44 -13.28 5.71
C GLY A 464 -23.38 -11.97 6.53
N PRO A 465 -24.35 -11.73 7.43
CA PRO A 465 -24.47 -10.46 8.18
C PRO A 465 -23.17 -9.98 8.83
N GLN A 466 -22.86 -8.69 8.71
CA GLN A 466 -21.65 -8.06 9.26
C GLN A 466 -21.87 -7.71 10.74
N LEU A 467 -21.66 -8.69 11.62
CA LEU A 467 -21.84 -8.55 13.06
C LEU A 467 -20.47 -8.60 13.76
N ALA A 468 -20.29 -7.79 14.80
CA ALA A 468 -19.01 -7.68 15.54
C ALA A 468 -18.48 -9.03 16.05
N ALA A 469 -19.37 -9.94 16.47
CA ALA A 469 -19.00 -11.27 16.96
C ALA A 469 -18.53 -12.25 15.87
N ARG A 470 -18.76 -11.93 14.59
CA ARG A 470 -18.33 -12.78 13.47
C ARG A 470 -16.88 -12.52 13.12
N TRP A 471 -16.31 -13.41 12.32
CA TRP A 471 -14.90 -13.35 11.96
C TRP A 471 -14.45 -11.99 11.40
N PRO A 472 -15.19 -11.28 10.51
CA PRO A 472 -14.70 -10.02 9.97
C PRO A 472 -14.54 -8.97 11.06
N GLY A 473 -15.49 -8.88 11.99
CA GLY A 473 -15.41 -7.95 13.13
C GLY A 473 -14.21 -8.24 14.03
N ARG A 474 -13.92 -9.52 14.30
CA ARG A 474 -12.76 -9.92 15.12
C ARG A 474 -11.42 -9.57 14.46
N TYR A 475 -11.24 -9.85 13.17
CA TYR A 475 -9.98 -9.55 12.49
C TYR A 475 -9.83 -8.06 12.15
N ALA A 476 -10.94 -7.36 11.87
CA ALA A 476 -10.92 -5.90 11.76
C ALA A 476 -10.45 -5.24 13.07
N THR A 477 -10.83 -5.81 14.22
CA THR A 477 -10.37 -5.31 15.53
C THR A 477 -8.86 -5.43 15.68
N VAL A 478 -8.22 -6.49 15.19
CA VAL A 478 -6.76 -6.65 15.24
C VAL A 478 -6.04 -5.52 14.48
N LEU A 479 -6.54 -5.19 13.28
CA LEU A 479 -6.02 -4.05 12.51
C LEU A 479 -6.32 -2.72 13.19
N ALA A 480 -7.54 -2.56 13.70
CA ALA A 480 -7.96 -1.33 14.36
C ALA A 480 -7.16 -1.06 15.64
N GLU A 481 -6.92 -2.05 16.51
CA GLU A 481 -6.14 -1.89 17.74
C GLU A 481 -4.67 -1.57 17.46
N ASP A 482 -4.06 -2.24 16.47
CA ASP A 482 -2.68 -1.96 16.07
C ASP A 482 -2.51 -0.52 15.53
N LEU A 483 -3.53 0.01 14.85
CA LEU A 483 -3.53 1.36 14.29
C LEU A 483 -4.04 2.43 15.27
N ALA A 484 -4.93 2.07 16.21
CA ALA A 484 -5.61 2.98 17.13
C ALA A 484 -4.90 3.19 18.46
N ALA A 485 -3.76 2.54 18.73
CA ALA A 485 -2.93 2.78 19.91
C ALA A 485 -2.29 4.20 19.96
N GLN A 486 -2.91 5.18 19.31
CA GLN A 486 -2.38 6.51 18.97
C GLN A 486 -3.35 7.66 19.29
N SER A 487 -4.45 7.40 19.99
CA SER A 487 -5.33 8.46 20.53
C SER A 487 -4.88 8.94 21.90
#